data_AF-A0A8S3XI48-F1
#
_entry.id   AF-A0A8S3XI48-F1
#
_cell.length_a   1.000
_cell.length_b   1.000
_cell.length_c   1.000
_cell.angle_alpha   90.00
_cell.angle_beta   90.00
_cell.angle_gamma   90.00
#
_symmetry.space_group_name_H-M   'P 1'
#
loop_
_entity.id
_entity.type
_entity.pdbx_description
1 polymer ?
#
loop_
_entity_poly.entity_id
_entity_poly.type
_entity_poly.pdbx_seq_one_letter_code
_entity_poly.pdbx_strand_id
1 'polypeptide(L)'
;MLDPRFKLHVFRNQVYAADIKKTVIDLVTTNINNNLPIQQGGYVDAPEEPIAKRNKFDIWDEYDTIVNTVRPEGTPRSQAVPKVQRYPELPVTGRQQDPLEWWKTFKHSFPNLAVLARKKKIYCYFCTL
;
A
#
# COMPACT_ATOMS: atom_id res chain seq x y z
N MET A 1 12.90 4.78 -5.90
CA MET A 1 11.50 5.26 -6.00
C MET A 1 10.82 5.41 -4.65
N LEU A 2 10.80 4.39 -3.77
CA LEU A 2 9.99 4.45 -2.53
C LEU A 2 10.56 5.36 -1.43
N ASP A 3 11.65 6.08 -1.70
CA ASP A 3 12.11 7.17 -0.85
C ASP A 3 11.33 8.46 -1.21
N PRO A 4 10.52 9.03 -0.29
CA PRO A 4 9.74 10.24 -0.55
C PRO A 4 10.58 11.46 -0.94
N ARG A 5 11.88 11.47 -0.64
CA ARG A 5 12.83 12.54 -1.01
C ARG A 5 13.27 12.44 -2.47
N PHE A 6 13.28 11.24 -3.03
CA PHE A 6 13.90 10.96 -4.33
C PHE A 6 12.91 10.46 -5.39
N LYS A 7 11.74 9.91 -5.00
CA LYS A 7 10.60 9.53 -5.87
C LYS A 7 11.03 9.05 -7.27
N LEU A 8 10.42 9.57 -8.33
CA LEU A 8 10.83 9.30 -9.72
C LEU A 8 11.78 10.36 -10.29
N HIS A 9 11.89 11.54 -9.66
CA HIS A 9 12.64 12.68 -10.19
C HIS A 9 14.15 12.46 -10.27
N VAL A 10 14.69 11.46 -9.57
CA VAL A 10 16.13 11.15 -9.59
C VAL A 10 16.55 10.23 -10.73
N PHE A 11 15.61 9.59 -11.43
CA PHE A 11 15.96 8.67 -12.51
C PHE A 11 16.25 9.44 -13.80
N ARG A 12 17.52 9.47 -14.21
CA ARG A 12 17.93 9.99 -15.53
C ARG A 12 17.41 9.11 -16.67
N ASN A 13 17.44 7.79 -16.48
CA ASN A 13 16.94 6.83 -17.45
C ASN A 13 15.44 6.54 -17.23
N GLN A 14 14.61 7.00 -18.17
CA GLN A 14 13.16 6.84 -18.11
C GLN A 14 12.68 5.40 -18.33
N VAL A 15 13.43 4.60 -19.09
CA VAL A 15 13.12 3.16 -19.28
C VAL A 15 13.27 2.43 -17.95
N TYR A 16 14.39 2.67 -17.27
CA TYR A 16 14.64 2.09 -15.95
C TYR A 16 13.63 2.57 -14.89
N ALA A 17 13.23 3.84 -14.95
CA ALA A 17 12.17 4.37 -14.09
C ALA A 17 10.83 3.65 -14.31
N ALA A 18 10.47 3.38 -15.57
CA ALA A 18 9.26 2.64 -15.93
C ALA A 18 9.31 1.18 -15.44
N ASP A 19 10.46 0.51 -15.57
CA ASP A 19 10.65 -0.86 -15.11
C ASP A 19 10.56 -0.99 -13.59
N ILE A 20 11.15 -0.05 -12.84
CA ILE A 20 11.00 0.00 -11.39
C ILE A 20 9.54 0.28 -11.02
N LYS A 21 8.84 1.15 -11.76
CA LYS A 21 7.41 1.41 -11.55
C LYS A 21 6.58 0.16 -11.73
N LYS A 22 6.82 -0.61 -12.81
CA LYS A 22 6.19 -1.91 -13.06
C LYS A 22 6.48 -2.90 -11.92
N THR A 23 7.74 -3.00 -11.50
CA THR A 23 8.15 -3.88 -10.39
C THR A 23 7.42 -3.55 -9.09
N VAL A 24 7.29 -2.26 -8.75
CA VAL A 24 6.53 -1.85 -7.55
C VAL A 24 5.04 -2.12 -7.70
N ILE A 25 4.44 -1.93 -8.88
CA ILE A 25 3.05 -2.31 -9.14
C ILE A 25 2.84 -3.80 -8.88
N ASP A 26 3.73 -4.64 -9.39
CA ASP A 26 3.64 -6.09 -9.22
C ASP A 26 3.78 -6.48 -7.74
N LEU A 27 4.74 -5.89 -7.02
CA LEU A 27 4.90 -6.10 -5.57
C LEU A 27 3.67 -5.65 -4.75
N VAL A 28 3.06 -4.51 -5.09
CA VAL A 28 1.83 -4.03 -4.43
C VAL A 28 0.67 -4.97 -4.75
N THR A 29 0.55 -5.42 -6.01
CA THR A 29 -0.47 -6.38 -6.45
C THR A 29 -0.38 -7.68 -5.65
N THR A 30 0.83 -8.23 -5.50
CA THR A 30 1.07 -9.43 -4.69
C THR A 30 0.73 -9.22 -3.21
N ASN A 31 1.08 -8.06 -2.63
CA ASN A 31 0.67 -7.75 -1.26
C ASN A 31 -0.86 -7.70 -1.12
N ILE A 32 -1.57 -7.10 -2.08
CA ILE A 32 -3.04 -7.06 -2.04
C ILE A 32 -3.60 -8.47 -2.13
N ASN A 33 -3.16 -9.28 -3.10
CA ASN A 33 -3.57 -10.68 -3.24
C ASN A 33 -3.40 -11.49 -1.96
N ASN A 34 -2.24 -11.36 -1.29
CA ASN A 34 -1.94 -12.10 -0.07
C ASN A 34 -2.75 -11.64 1.16
N ASN A 35 -3.35 -10.45 1.10
CA ASN A 35 -4.21 -9.90 2.16
C ASN A 35 -5.70 -9.99 1.84
N LEU A 36 -6.08 -10.50 0.66
CA LEU A 36 -7.48 -10.78 0.38
C LEU A 36 -7.93 -11.90 1.33
N PRO A 37 -9.02 -11.72 2.09
CA PRO A 37 -9.62 -12.85 2.78
C PRO A 37 -9.97 -13.90 1.72
N ILE A 38 -9.58 -15.15 1.98
CA ILE A 38 -9.98 -16.30 1.17
C ILE A 38 -11.51 -16.24 1.08
N GLN A 39 -12.06 -15.91 -0.09
CA GLN A 39 -13.48 -16.02 -0.33
C GLN A 39 -13.81 -17.52 -0.31
N GLN A 40 -14.08 -18.07 0.88
CA GLN A 40 -14.83 -19.31 0.98
C GLN A 40 -16.28 -18.95 0.64
N GLY A 41 -16.68 -19.29 -0.59
CA GLY A 41 -18.08 -19.32 -0.94
C GLY A 41 -18.82 -20.33 -0.06
N GLY A 42 -19.93 -19.91 0.53
CA GLY A 42 -20.82 -20.78 1.29
C GLY A 42 -21.80 -19.99 2.16
N TYR A 43 -22.99 -19.72 1.63
CA TYR A 43 -24.18 -19.50 2.47
C TYR A 43 -24.49 -20.81 3.20
N VAL A 44 -24.49 -20.83 4.53
CA VAL A 44 -25.62 -21.20 5.41
C VAL A 44 -25.25 -21.17 6.90
N ASP A 45 -26.13 -20.51 7.65
CA ASP A 45 -26.56 -20.68 9.04
C ASP A 45 -25.59 -20.62 10.24
N ALA A 46 -26.00 -19.83 11.22
CA ALA A 46 -25.35 -19.62 12.51
C ALA A 46 -25.48 -20.86 13.42
N PRO A 47 -24.56 -21.01 14.39
CA PRO A 47 -24.95 -20.67 15.76
C PRO A 47 -23.96 -19.74 16.48
N GLU A 48 -24.48 -18.88 17.34
CA GLU A 48 -23.74 -18.00 18.27
C GLU A 48 -22.75 -18.79 19.13
N GLU A 49 -21.47 -18.43 19.03
CA GLU A 49 -20.44 -18.79 20.02
C GLU A 49 -19.96 -17.55 20.80
N PRO A 50 -19.44 -17.74 22.04
CA PRO A 50 -19.37 -16.69 23.04
C PRO A 50 -18.37 -15.59 22.66
N ILE A 51 -18.83 -14.34 22.80
CA ILE A 51 -18.05 -13.13 22.55
C ILE A 51 -16.85 -13.09 23.51
N ALA A 52 -15.70 -13.59 23.03
CA ALA A 52 -14.42 -13.27 23.60
C ALA A 52 -14.25 -11.74 23.53
N LYS A 53 -14.06 -11.11 24.70
CA LYS A 53 -13.87 -9.66 24.87
C LYS A 53 -12.80 -9.13 23.91
N ARG A 54 -13.21 -8.65 22.74
CA ARG A 54 -12.36 -7.84 21.87
C ARG A 54 -12.47 -6.40 22.36
N ASN A 55 -11.41 -5.98 23.06
CA ASN A 55 -11.22 -4.63 23.52
C ASN A 55 -11.29 -3.64 22.33
N LYS A 56 -12.08 -2.59 22.53
CA LYS A 56 -12.20 -1.35 21.73
C LYS A 56 -12.82 -1.53 20.33
N PHE A 57 -14.12 -1.25 20.26
CA PHE A 57 -14.83 -0.95 19.02
C PHE A 57 -14.13 0.24 18.34
N ASP A 58 -13.44 0.00 17.23
CA ASP A 58 -12.87 1.05 16.40
C ASP A 58 -13.88 1.35 15.28
N ILE A 59 -14.44 2.56 15.30
CA ILE A 59 -15.38 3.05 14.29
C ILE A 59 -14.76 2.90 12.88
N TRP A 60 -13.43 3.00 12.78
CA TRP A 60 -12.71 2.86 11.52
C TRP A 60 -12.72 1.43 10.98
N ASP A 61 -12.73 0.41 11.84
CA ASP A 61 -12.78 -0.99 11.40
C ASP A 61 -14.14 -1.32 10.77
N GLU A 62 -15.23 -0.82 11.36
CA GLU A 62 -16.58 -0.97 10.82
C GLU A 62 -16.72 -0.20 9.50
N TYR A 63 -16.25 1.05 9.46
CA TYR A 63 -16.24 1.86 8.25
C TYR A 63 -15.48 1.17 7.11
N ASP A 64 -14.25 0.70 7.37
CA ASP A 64 -13.43 0.01 6.37
C ASP A 64 -14.13 -1.27 5.89
N THR A 65 -14.82 -2.00 6.77
CA THR A 65 -15.61 -3.19 6.41
C THR A 65 -16.74 -2.86 5.44
N ILE A 66 -17.51 -1.80 5.72
CA ILE A 66 -18.61 -1.33 4.86
C ILE A 66 -18.08 -0.83 3.51
N VAL A 67 -16.99 -0.05 3.53
CA VAL A 67 -16.40 0.48 2.29
C VAL A 67 -15.86 -0.66 1.42
N ASN A 68 -15.25 -1.68 2.01
CA ASN A 68 -14.75 -2.84 1.28
C ASN A 68 -15.87 -3.71 0.69
N THR A 69 -17.07 -3.72 1.27
CA THR A 69 -18.23 -4.46 0.74
C THR A 69 -18.96 -3.73 -0.39
N VAL A 70 -19.01 -2.39 -0.36
CA VAL A 70 -19.72 -1.58 -1.36
C VAL A 70 -18.87 -1.32 -2.62
N ARG A 71 -17.54 -1.35 -2.48
CA ARG A 71 -16.64 -1.04 -3.59
C ARG A 71 -16.60 -2.20 -4.60
N PRO A 72 -16.81 -1.95 -5.91
CA PRO A 72 -16.70 -3.00 -6.91
C PRO A 72 -15.31 -3.64 -6.83
N GLU A 73 -15.27 -4.98 -6.85
CA GLU A 73 -14.04 -5.77 -6.77
C GLU A 73 -13.17 -5.55 -8.01
N GLY A 74 -12.42 -4.46 -8.01
CA GLY A 74 -11.34 -4.26 -8.96
C GLY A 74 -10.24 -5.28 -8.70
N THR A 75 -9.67 -5.84 -9.76
CA THR A 75 -8.49 -6.71 -9.65
C THR A 75 -7.41 -6.06 -8.77
N PRO A 76 -6.63 -6.85 -8.02
CA PRO A 76 -5.55 -6.31 -7.19
C PRO A 76 -4.57 -5.41 -7.96
N ARG A 77 -4.37 -5.69 -9.26
CA ARG A 77 -3.60 -4.84 -10.17
C ARG A 77 -4.28 -3.49 -10.44
N SER A 78 -5.58 -3.47 -10.73
CA SER A 78 -6.32 -2.22 -10.95
C SER A 78 -6.41 -1.35 -9.69
N GLN A 79 -6.29 -1.95 -8.50
CA GLN A 79 -6.14 -1.20 -7.25
C GLN A 79 -4.72 -0.69 -7.02
N ALA A 80 -3.70 -1.45 -7.42
CA ALA A 80 -2.28 -1.11 -7.25
C ALA A 80 -1.84 0.06 -8.15
N VAL A 81 -2.19 0.00 -9.44
CA VAL A 81 -1.76 0.97 -10.48
C VAL A 81 -2.00 2.43 -10.08
N PRO A 82 -3.21 2.88 -9.74
CA PRO A 82 -3.46 4.29 -9.43
C PRO A 82 -2.69 4.76 -8.20
N LYS A 83 -2.53 3.90 -7.19
CA LYS A 83 -1.77 4.23 -5.97
C LYS A 83 -0.28 4.46 -6.27
N VAL A 84 0.31 3.59 -7.10
CA VAL A 84 1.73 3.73 -7.51
C VAL A 84 1.94 4.91 -8.45
N GLN A 85 0.97 5.22 -9.31
CA GLN A 85 1.03 6.40 -10.18
C GLN A 85 0.91 7.72 -9.40
N ARG A 86 0.04 7.76 -8.39
CA ARG A 86 -0.22 8.97 -7.59
C ARG A 86 0.95 9.35 -6.67
N TYR A 87 1.66 8.37 -6.11
CA TYR A 87 2.71 8.62 -5.12
C TYR A 87 3.85 9.55 -5.62
N PRO A 88 4.41 9.35 -6.83
CA PRO A 88 5.43 10.24 -7.39
C PRO A 88 4.94 11.67 -7.68
N GLU A 89 3.65 11.88 -7.90
CA GLU A 89 3.06 13.20 -8.17
C GLU A 89 2.96 14.08 -6.93
N LEU A 90 2.97 13.48 -5.73
CA LEU A 90 2.97 14.24 -4.49
C LEU A 90 4.27 15.06 -4.37
N PRO A 91 4.24 16.22 -3.68
CA PRO A 91 5.44 17.02 -3.44
C PRO A 91 6.58 16.18 -2.84
N VAL A 92 7.80 16.36 -3.35
CA VAL A 92 8.98 15.72 -2.79
C VAL A 92 9.21 16.20 -1.37
N THR A 93 9.55 15.25 -0.51
CA THR A 93 9.90 15.52 0.88
C THR A 93 11.25 16.22 0.95
N GLY A 94 11.41 17.19 1.86
CA GLY A 94 12.69 17.90 2.01
C GLY A 94 13.82 16.93 2.35
N ARG A 95 15.03 17.17 1.83
CA ARG A 95 16.18 16.23 1.98
C ARG A 95 16.53 15.92 3.44
N GLN A 96 16.28 16.87 4.34
CA GLN A 96 16.58 16.79 5.77
C GLN A 96 15.48 16.09 6.60
N GLN A 97 14.33 15.80 6.00
CA GLN A 97 13.24 15.13 6.71
C GLN A 97 13.47 13.61 6.72
N ASP A 98 13.03 12.97 7.80
CA ASP A 98 13.08 11.52 7.93
C ASP A 98 12.04 10.87 7.01
N PRO A 99 12.45 10.08 5.99
CA PRO A 99 11.52 9.39 5.12
C PRO A 99 10.65 8.35 5.85
N LEU A 100 11.09 7.81 7.00
CA LEU A 100 10.28 6.90 7.80
C LEU A 100 9.12 7.62 8.49
N GLU A 101 9.34 8.82 9.01
CA GLU A 101 8.27 9.67 9.55
C GLU A 101 7.24 10.02 8.49
N TRP A 102 7.69 10.35 7.27
CA TRP A 102 6.78 10.57 6.15
C TRP A 102 5.88 9.36 5.89
N TRP A 103 6.45 8.15 5.87
CA TRP A 103 5.67 6.92 5.68
C TRP A 103 4.72 6.62 6.84
N LYS A 104 5.03 7.05 8.07
CA LYS A 104 4.09 6.95 9.20
C LYS A 104 2.89 7.87 8.99
N THR A 105 3.12 9.12 8.62
CA THR A 105 2.05 10.10 8.35
C THR A 105 1.15 9.66 7.18
N PHE A 106 1.75 9.18 6.10
CA PHE A 106 1.02 8.81 4.87
C PHE A 106 0.61 7.34 4.80
N LYS A 107 0.77 6.58 5.89
CA LYS A 107 0.44 5.14 5.96
C LYS A 107 -0.99 4.85 5.56
N HIS A 108 -1.95 5.68 5.99
CA HIS A 108 -3.37 5.48 5.71
C HIS A 108 -3.70 5.70 4.23
N SER A 109 -3.06 6.67 3.57
CA SER A 109 -3.25 6.93 2.14
C SER A 109 -2.58 5.88 1.26
N PHE A 110 -1.44 5.34 1.69
CA PHE A 110 -0.62 4.43 0.90
C PHE A 110 -0.17 3.18 1.69
N PRO A 111 -1.09 2.36 2.23
CA PRO A 111 -0.77 1.30 3.18
C PRO A 111 0.18 0.25 2.59
N ASN A 112 -0.09 -0.22 1.38
CA ASN A 112 0.76 -1.21 0.71
C ASN A 112 2.15 -0.67 0.35
N LEU A 113 2.26 0.61 -0.02
CA LEU A 113 3.56 1.23 -0.31
C LEU A 113 4.36 1.47 0.96
N ALA A 114 3.72 1.88 2.06
CA ALA A 114 4.38 2.02 3.37
C ALA A 114 4.93 0.68 3.86
N VAL A 115 4.19 -0.41 3.69
CA VAL A 115 4.68 -1.77 3.98
C VAL A 115 5.90 -2.11 3.13
N LEU A 116 5.87 -1.83 1.82
CA LEU A 116 7.01 -2.09 0.94
C LEU A 116 8.22 -1.23 1.31
N ALA A 117 8.05 0.06 1.57
CA ALA A 117 9.13 0.97 1.96
C ALA A 117 9.81 0.55 3.27
N ARG A 118 9.05 -0.05 4.21
CA ARG A 118 9.59 -0.60 5.45
C ARG A 118 10.31 -1.94 5.24
N LYS A 119 9.69 -2.87 4.52
CA LYS A 119 10.26 -4.22 4.25
C LYS A 119 11.53 -4.14 3.43
N LYS A 120 11.48 -3.32 2.39
CA LYS A 120 12.58 -3.05 1.49
C LYS A 120 13.25 -1.78 2.00
N LYS A 121 14.17 -1.91 2.98
CA LYS A 121 14.99 -0.80 3.52
C LYS A 121 15.23 0.20 2.40
N ILE A 122 14.51 1.32 2.49
CA ILE A 122 14.30 2.33 1.45
C ILE A 122 15.32 2.19 0.33
N TYR A 123 14.94 1.53 -0.78
CA TYR A 123 15.82 1.36 -1.94
C TYR A 123 16.12 2.74 -2.54
N CYS A 124 17.11 3.40 -1.96
CA CYS A 124 17.92 4.48 -2.52
C CYS A 124 19.11 4.76 -1.61
N TYR A 125 19.86 3.73 -1.20
CA TYR A 125 21.28 3.94 -0.94
C TYR A 125 21.93 4.08 -2.31
N PHE A 126 21.92 5.29 -2.86
CA PHE A 126 22.90 5.67 -3.87
C PHE A 126 23.03 4.67 -5.06
N CYS A 127 21.95 4.09 -5.56
CA CYS A 127 22.07 3.14 -6.68
C CYS A 127 22.20 3.91 -8.00
N THR A 128 23.35 4.10 -8.64
CA THR A 128 24.80 3.94 -8.36
C THR A 128 25.41 4.40 -9.68
N LEU A 129 26.10 5.56 -9.70
CA LEU A 129 26.58 6.26 -10.92
C LEU A 129 25.48 6.89 -11.80
#